data_AF-A0A7K2Q2E5-F1
#
_entry.id   AF-A0A7K2Q2E5-F1
#
_cell.length_a   1.000
_cell.length_b   1.000
_cell.length_c   1.000
_cell.angle_alpha   90.00
_cell.angle_beta   90.00
_cell.angle_gamma   90.00
#
_symmetry.space_group_name_H-M   'P 1'
#
loop_
_entity.id
_entity.type
_entity.pdbx_description
1 polymer ?
#
loop_
_entity_poly.entity_id
_entity_poly.type
_entity_poly.pdbx_seq_one_letter_code
_entity_poly.pdbx_strand_id
1 'polypeptide(L)'
;PFLPVDLGNGVTLDYYETADGPIQSQHYAFLVPDDRFDAMIDRLEAVGVTYFADPHHNEPGQINRLFGGRGAYFTDPAGHNMEIM
;
A
#
# COMPACT_ATOMS: atom_id res chain seq x y z
N PRO A 1 -17.09 12.84 -8.72
CA PRO A 1 -16.63 12.17 -9.96
C PRO A 1 -15.53 11.18 -9.62
N PHE A 2 -15.33 10.12 -10.40
CA PHE A 2 -14.21 9.18 -10.19
C PHE A 2 -12.89 9.77 -10.69
N LEU A 3 -11.80 9.53 -9.96
CA LEU A 3 -10.42 9.85 -10.31
C LEU A 3 -9.64 8.55 -10.54
N PRO A 4 -9.36 8.17 -11.79
CA PRO A 4 -8.65 6.92 -12.08
C PRO A 4 -7.15 7.04 -11.79
N VAL A 5 -6.59 5.98 -11.21
CA VAL A 5 -5.15 5.75 -11.11
C VAL A 5 -4.80 4.47 -11.87
N ASP A 6 -4.06 4.62 -12.97
CA ASP A 6 -3.66 3.50 -13.82
C ASP A 6 -2.57 2.66 -13.14
N LEU A 7 -2.78 1.33 -13.13
CA LEU A 7 -1.78 0.36 -12.69
C LEU A 7 -1.06 -0.25 -13.91
N GLY A 8 0.14 -0.77 -13.68
CA GLY A 8 0.99 -1.32 -14.75
C GLY A 8 0.42 -2.56 -15.47
N ASN A 9 -0.67 -3.15 -14.97
CA ASN A 9 -1.34 -4.32 -15.53
C ASN A 9 -2.66 -4.00 -16.26
N GLY A 10 -2.94 -2.71 -16.53
CA GLY A 10 -4.15 -2.29 -17.24
C GLY A 10 -5.43 -2.27 -16.40
N VAL A 11 -5.30 -2.44 -15.07
CA VAL A 11 -6.38 -2.18 -14.10
C VAL A 11 -6.29 -0.73 -13.63
N THR A 12 -7.43 -0.11 -13.36
CA THR A 12 -7.49 1.20 -12.71
C THR A 12 -8.04 1.09 -11.29
N LEU A 13 -7.49 1.90 -10.38
CA LEU A 13 -8.14 2.20 -9.11
C LEU A 13 -8.86 3.54 -9.26
N ASP A 14 -10.18 3.49 -9.37
CA ASP A 14 -11.02 4.65 -9.55
C ASP A 14 -11.46 5.19 -8.20
N TYR A 15 -10.73 6.19 -7.70
CA TYR A 15 -11.04 6.83 -6.42
C TYR A 15 -12.29 7.69 -6.52
N TYR A 16 -13.16 7.60 -5.53
CA TYR A 16 -14.35 8.42 -5.42
C TYR A 16 -14.46 9.01 -4.03
N GLU A 17 -14.66 10.32 -3.96
CA GLU A 17 -14.92 11.01 -2.70
C GLU A 17 -16.36 10.75 -2.27
N THR A 18 -16.52 10.02 -1.16
CA THR A 18 -17.83 9.79 -0.52
C THR A 18 -18.04 10.76 0.64
N ALA A 19 -19.25 11.32 0.74
CA ALA A 19 -19.68 12.09 1.91
C ALA A 19 -20.34 11.19 2.99
N ASP A 20 -20.52 9.90 2.69
CA ASP A 20 -21.35 8.99 3.47
C ASP A 20 -20.49 8.09 4.37
N GLY A 21 -20.60 8.33 5.68
CA GLY A 21 -20.17 7.40 6.73
C GLY A 21 -18.68 7.03 6.75
N PRO A 22 -18.29 6.14 7.68
CA PRO A 22 -16.91 5.65 7.74
C PRO A 22 -16.62 4.69 6.56
N ILE A 23 -15.46 4.89 5.93
CA ILE A 23 -14.97 4.00 4.87
C ILE A 23 -14.63 2.64 5.49
N GLN A 24 -15.17 1.57 4.92
CA GLN A 24 -14.78 0.21 5.30
C GLN A 24 -13.42 -0.10 4.68
N SER A 25 -12.45 -0.47 5.53
CA SER A 25 -11.10 -0.81 5.08
C SER A 25 -11.14 -1.93 4.05
N GLN A 26 -10.27 -1.83 3.06
CA GLN A 26 -10.07 -2.79 1.98
C GLN A 26 -8.57 -3.07 1.91
N HIS A 27 -8.20 -4.14 1.22
CA HIS A 27 -6.81 -4.51 1.05
C HIS A 27 -6.43 -4.56 -0.43
N TYR A 28 -5.38 -3.83 -0.79
CA TYR A 28 -4.84 -3.77 -2.15
C TYR A 28 -3.35 -4.09 -2.12
N ALA A 29 -2.97 -5.17 -2.80
CA ALA A 29 -1.60 -5.62 -2.89
C ALA A 29 -1.05 -5.39 -4.31
N PHE A 30 0.14 -4.80 -4.38
CA PHE A 30 0.82 -4.44 -5.62
C PHE A 30 2.12 -5.22 -5.74
N LEU A 31 2.21 -6.04 -6.79
CA LEU A 31 3.48 -6.66 -7.18
C LEU A 31 4.35 -5.61 -7.87
N VAL A 32 5.56 -5.39 -7.36
CA VAL A 32 6.50 -4.37 -7.82
C VAL A 32 7.85 -5.00 -8.17
N PRO A 33 8.55 -4.47 -9.19
CA PRO A 33 9.92 -4.89 -9.46
C PRO A 33 10.85 -4.64 -8.27
N ASP A 34 11.79 -5.56 -8.05
CA ASP A 34 12.75 -5.49 -6.94
C ASP A 34 13.55 -4.18 -6.91
N ASP A 35 13.93 -3.65 -8.09
CA ASP A 35 14.67 -2.40 -8.21
C ASP A 35 13.85 -1.16 -7.82
N ARG A 36 12.53 -1.31 -7.67
CA ARG A 36 11.62 -0.24 -7.23
C ARG A 36 11.17 -0.36 -5.79
N PHE A 37 11.28 -1.54 -5.17
CA PHE A 37 10.82 -1.77 -3.80
C PHE A 37 11.48 -0.79 -2.82
N ASP A 38 12.81 -0.65 -2.87
CA ASP A 38 13.55 0.24 -1.96
C ASP A 38 13.14 1.71 -2.16
N ALA A 39 12.94 2.14 -3.41
CA ALA A 39 12.45 3.49 -3.71
C ALA A 39 11.02 3.73 -3.20
N MET A 40 10.20 2.70 -3.00
CA MET A 40 8.88 2.82 -2.40
C MET A 40 8.97 2.96 -0.88
N ILE A 41 9.84 2.17 -0.24
CA ILE A 41 10.14 2.32 1.20
C ILE A 41 10.67 3.72 1.49
N ASP A 42 11.65 4.20 0.72
CA ASP A 42 12.20 5.55 0.86
C ASP A 42 11.13 6.64 0.78
N ARG A 43 10.13 6.46 -0.09
CA ARG A 43 9.01 7.40 -0.21
C ARG A 43 8.11 7.38 1.02
N LEU A 44 7.76 6.20 1.53
CA LEU A 44 6.96 6.06 2.75
C LEU A 44 7.67 6.73 3.94
N GLU A 45 8.98 6.51 4.07
CA GLU A 45 9.80 7.15 5.11
C GLU A 45 9.86 8.68 4.92
N ALA A 46 10.06 9.15 3.69
CA ALA A 46 10.13 10.58 3.38
C ALA A 46 8.83 11.34 3.69
N VAL A 47 7.67 10.68 3.59
CA VAL A 47 6.37 11.27 3.94
C VAL A 47 5.89 10.91 5.35
N GLY A 48 6.70 10.18 6.14
CA GLY A 48 6.38 9.80 7.50
C GLY A 48 5.26 8.77 7.64
N VAL A 49 5.05 7.93 6.62
CA VAL A 49 4.09 6.82 6.67
C VAL A 49 4.78 5.58 7.23
N THR A 50 4.31 5.09 8.37
CA THR A 50 4.78 3.83 8.95
C THR A 50 4.40 2.66 8.05
N TYR A 51 5.37 1.80 7.76
CA TYR A 51 5.15 0.50 7.14
C TYR A 51 5.38 -0.64 8.14
N PHE A 52 4.86 -1.82 7.82
CA PHE A 52 4.84 -2.99 8.69
C PHE A 52 5.21 -4.26 7.93
N ALA A 53 5.80 -5.23 8.63
CA ALA A 53 6.12 -6.53 8.01
C ALA A 53 4.88 -7.43 7.90
N ASP A 54 3.86 -7.21 8.72
CA ASP A 54 2.65 -8.03 8.82
C ASP A 54 1.36 -7.26 8.50
N PRO A 55 0.32 -7.93 7.97
CA PRO A 55 -0.93 -7.27 7.57
C PRO A 55 -1.74 -6.72 8.75
N HIS A 56 -1.44 -7.14 9.98
CA HIS A 56 -2.13 -6.70 11.20
C HIS A 56 -1.42 -5.54 11.90
N HIS A 57 -0.32 -5.03 11.31
CA HIS A 57 0.42 -3.86 11.76
C HIS A 57 1.04 -4.01 13.16
N ASN A 58 1.55 -5.20 13.48
CA ASN A 58 2.23 -5.48 14.75
C ASN A 58 3.75 -5.27 14.68
N GLU A 59 4.33 -5.26 13.49
CA GLU A 59 5.78 -5.19 13.25
C GLU A 59 6.17 -3.90 12.51
N PRO A 60 6.12 -2.72 13.16
CA PRO A 60 6.39 -1.44 12.53
C PRO A 60 7.86 -1.28 12.14
N GLY A 61 8.10 -0.57 11.02
CA GLY A 61 9.44 -0.24 10.52
C GLY A 61 10.23 -1.44 10.00
N GLN A 62 9.53 -2.54 9.69
CA GLN A 62 10.12 -3.78 9.20
C GLN A 62 9.43 -4.22 7.91
N ILE A 63 10.17 -4.94 7.07
CA ILE A 63 9.64 -5.61 5.88
C ILE A 63 9.69 -7.13 6.10
N ASN A 64 8.75 -7.86 5.51
CA ASN A 64 8.82 -9.31 5.50
C ASN A 64 9.71 -9.83 4.35
N ARG A 65 10.07 -11.12 4.44
CA ARG A 65 10.86 -11.85 3.43
C ARG A 65 10.12 -13.10 2.94
N LEU A 66 8.80 -13.01 2.85
CA LEU A 66 7.95 -14.15 2.50
C LEU A 66 8.22 -14.60 1.06
N PHE A 67 8.09 -15.91 0.83
CA PHE A 67 8.25 -16.53 -0.50
C PHE A 67 9.57 -16.21 -1.22
N GLY A 68 10.61 -15.80 -0.49
CA GLY A 68 11.91 -15.42 -1.05
C GLY A 68 11.96 -13.98 -1.61
N GLY A 69 10.89 -13.21 -1.48
CA GLY A 69 10.79 -11.81 -1.89
C GLY A 69 10.94 -10.82 -0.74
N ARG A 70 10.33 -9.65 -0.90
CA ARG A 70 10.19 -8.61 0.13
C ARG A 70 8.74 -8.16 0.17
N GLY A 71 8.24 -7.78 1.34
CA GLY A 71 6.88 -7.25 1.45
C GLY A 71 6.75 -6.21 2.55
N ALA A 72 5.90 -5.21 2.34
CA ALA A 72 5.59 -4.21 3.35
C ALA A 72 4.13 -3.78 3.25
N TYR A 73 3.48 -3.63 4.41
CA TYR A 73 2.11 -3.14 4.56
C TYR A 73 2.10 -1.71 5.06
N PHE A 74 1.14 -0.88 4.64
CA PHE A 74 0.95 0.49 5.14
C PHE A 74 -0.50 0.92 4.96
N THR A 75 -0.91 1.97 5.69
CA THR A 75 -2.28 2.48 5.63
C THR A 75 -2.35 3.69 4.70
N ASP A 76 -3.31 3.70 3.78
CA ASP A 76 -3.63 4.90 2.99
C ASP A 76 -4.42 5.92 3.84
N PRO A 77 -4.62 7.16 3.36
CA PRO A 77 -5.36 8.18 4.12
C PRO A 77 -6.82 7.79 4.50
N ALA A 78 -7.43 6.86 3.76
CA ALA A 78 -8.79 6.39 4.00
C ALA A 78 -8.87 5.17 4.93
N GLY A 79 -7.73 4.63 5.36
CA GLY A 79 -7.67 3.46 6.23
C GLY A 79 -7.61 2.12 5.50
N HIS A 80 -7.40 2.10 4.17
CA HIS A 80 -7.16 0.88 3.41
C HIS A 80 -5.77 0.32 3.70
N ASN A 81 -5.67 -1.01 3.79
CA ASN A 81 -4.41 -1.70 4.00
C ASN A 81 -3.72 -1.96 2.66
N MET A 82 -2.70 -1.17 2.36
CA MET A 82 -1.93 -1.24 1.13
C MET A 82 -0.72 -2.16 1.34
N GLU A 83 -0.38 -2.94 0.33
CA GLU A 83 0.80 -3.82 0.38
C GLU A 83 1.63 -3.68 -0.89
N ILE A 84 2.94 -3.60 -0.73
CA ILE A 84 3.91 -3.73 -1.82
C ILE A 84 4.72 -5.01 -1.62
N MET A 85 4.88 -5.79 -2.68
CA MET A 85 5.65 -7.04 -2.66
C MET A 85 6.40 -7.29 -3.97
#